data_AF-A0A3M1PVJ8-F1
#
_entry.id   AF-A0A3M1PVJ8-F1
#
_cell.length_a   1.000
_cell.length_b   1.000
_cell.length_c   1.000
_cell.angle_alpha   90.00
_cell.angle_beta   90.00
_cell.angle_gamma   90.00
#
_symmetry.space_group_name_H-M   'P 1'
#
loop_
_entity.id
_entity.type
_entity.pdbx_description
1 polymer ?
#
loop_
_entity_poly.entity_id
_entity_poly.type
_entity_poly.pdbx_seq_one_letter_code
_entity_poly.pdbx_strand_id
1 'polypeptide(L)'
;MLTAAIGESMKMGWKLEDGTPVTVEELAEEITRVPRTRFWRMTYMVFLWPEEADPSRPDEADGFYSGFVLELVAIEGAIKWVIQPVGGDKSARVEGLAPVGRKAVEAAMAKMDELAAARRAIRRQ
;
A
#
# COMPACT_ATOMS: atom_id res chain seq x y z
N MET A 1 -34.14 -25.60 -5.20
CA MET A 1 -32.73 -25.63 -5.64
C MET A 1 -32.20 -24.20 -5.66
N LEU A 2 -31.80 -23.68 -4.49
CA LEU A 2 -30.77 -22.63 -4.39
C LEU A 2 -29.43 -23.40 -4.49
N THR A 3 -28.33 -22.92 -5.06
CA THR A 3 -27.70 -21.62 -4.86
C THR A 3 -26.71 -21.40 -6.00
N ALA A 4 -26.98 -20.47 -6.91
CA ALA A 4 -25.95 -19.86 -7.75
C ALA A 4 -25.70 -18.47 -7.18
N ALA A 5 -25.05 -18.40 -6.02
CA ALA A 5 -24.49 -17.14 -5.54
C ALA A 5 -23.25 -16.87 -6.40
N ILE A 6 -23.45 -15.99 -7.37
CA ILE A 6 -22.44 -15.32 -8.17
C ILE A 6 -21.33 -14.89 -7.21
N GLY A 7 -20.13 -15.43 -7.39
CA GLY A 7 -18.95 -14.95 -6.67
C GLY A 7 -18.67 -13.53 -7.13
N GLU A 8 -19.25 -12.55 -6.44
CA GLU A 8 -18.77 -11.17 -6.54
C GLU A 8 -17.29 -11.20 -6.20
N SER A 9 -16.45 -10.91 -7.19
CA SER A 9 -15.04 -10.66 -6.97
C SER A 9 -14.94 -9.50 -6.01
N MET A 10 -14.70 -9.78 -4.72
CA MET A 10 -14.54 -8.76 -3.70
C MET A 10 -13.50 -7.75 -4.19
N LYS A 11 -13.91 -6.48 -4.32
CA LYS A 11 -13.02 -5.41 -4.75
C LYS A 11 -11.96 -5.20 -3.66
N MET A 12 -10.70 -5.24 -4.05
CA MET A 12 -9.57 -5.07 -3.13
C MET A 12 -9.13 -3.61 -3.13
N GLY A 13 -8.74 -3.09 -1.98
CA GLY A 13 -8.18 -1.76 -1.80
C GLY A 13 -7.09 -1.74 -0.73
N TRP A 14 -6.20 -0.75 -0.81
CA TRP A 14 -5.20 -0.49 0.21
C TRP A 14 -5.86 0.19 1.41
N LYS A 15 -5.53 -0.27 2.62
CA LYS A 15 -6.03 0.29 3.89
C LYS A 15 -4.90 0.45 4.88
N LEU A 16 -5.02 1.40 5.81
CA LEU A 16 -4.19 1.47 7.01
C LEU A 16 -4.54 0.35 7.99
N GLU A 17 -3.75 0.22 9.06
CA GLU A 17 -3.96 -0.78 10.13
C GLU A 17 -5.33 -0.66 10.82
N ASP A 18 -5.91 0.54 10.84
CA ASP A 18 -7.23 0.82 11.41
C ASP A 18 -8.38 0.65 10.39
N GLY A 19 -8.07 0.22 9.16
CA GLY A 19 -9.03 0.03 8.08
C GLY A 19 -9.34 1.25 7.24
N THR A 20 -8.76 2.41 7.55
CA THR A 20 -8.94 3.63 6.76
C THR A 20 -8.45 3.37 5.32
N PRO A 21 -9.30 3.56 4.29
CA PRO A 21 -8.87 3.43 2.90
C PRO A 21 -7.69 4.35 2.60
N VAL A 22 -6.76 3.86 1.78
CA VAL A 22 -5.58 4.59 1.35
C VAL A 22 -5.67 4.78 -0.15
N THR A 23 -5.95 6.01 -0.57
CA THR A 23 -5.97 6.38 -2.00
C THR A 23 -4.73 7.16 -2.40
N VAL A 24 -4.43 7.16 -3.70
CA VAL A 24 -3.36 7.99 -4.26
C VAL A 24 -3.63 9.47 -3.97
N GLU A 25 -4.88 9.90 -4.13
CA GLU A 25 -5.31 11.27 -3.90
C GLU A 25 -5.04 11.74 -2.46
N GLU A 26 -5.47 10.97 -1.46
CA GLU A 26 -5.31 11.33 -0.04
C GLU A 26 -3.84 11.38 0.35
N LEU A 27 -3.05 10.34 0.02
CA LEU A 27 -1.61 10.33 0.29
C LEU A 27 -0.88 11.46 -0.45
N ALA A 28 -1.27 11.75 -1.70
CA ALA A 28 -0.70 12.83 -2.49
C ALA A 28 -1.05 14.22 -1.93
N GLU A 29 -2.22 14.38 -1.33
CA GLU A 29 -2.59 15.62 -0.65
C GLU A 29 -1.80 15.78 0.67
N GLU A 30 -1.73 14.71 1.48
CA GLU A 30 -1.02 14.73 2.76
C GLU A 30 0.46 15.10 2.57
N ILE A 31 1.14 14.44 1.63
CA ILE A 31 2.54 14.73 1.31
C ILE A 31 2.76 16.14 0.74
N THR A 32 1.78 16.68 0.02
CA THR A 32 1.89 18.02 -0.59
C THR A 32 1.72 19.13 0.45
N ARG A 33 0.98 18.86 1.54
CA ARG A 33 0.82 19.80 2.67
C ARG A 33 2.08 19.92 3.52
N VAL A 34 3.02 18.98 3.44
CA VAL A 34 4.27 19.03 4.22
C VAL A 34 5.25 20.05 3.61
N PRO A 35 5.70 21.09 4.37
CA PRO A 35 6.64 22.08 3.85
C PRO A 35 7.95 21.46 3.37
N ARG A 36 8.31 21.73 2.10
CA ARG A 36 9.54 21.19 1.45
C ARG A 36 10.85 21.71 2.04
N THR A 37 10.80 22.74 2.87
CA THR A 37 11.97 23.33 3.54
C THR A 37 12.41 22.57 4.79
N ARG A 38 11.73 21.48 5.14
CA ARG A 38 12.05 20.64 6.30
C ARG A 38 12.35 19.22 5.85
N PHE A 39 13.33 18.59 6.49
CA PHE A 39 13.48 17.14 6.42
C PHE A 39 12.29 16.49 7.11
N TRP A 40 11.60 15.60 6.40
CA TRP A 40 10.49 14.84 6.96
C TRP A 40 10.48 13.43 6.39
N ARG A 41 9.92 12.51 7.16
CA ARG A 41 9.70 11.10 6.82
C ARG A 41 8.28 10.75 7.24
N MET A 42 7.50 10.26 6.30
CA MET A 42 6.18 9.67 6.55
C MET A 42 6.32 8.16 6.45
N THR A 43 5.66 7.44 7.33
CA THR A 43 5.71 5.98 7.37
C THR A 43 4.33 5.45 7.66
N TYR A 44 3.82 4.62 6.76
CA TYR A 44 2.50 4.02 6.83
C TYR A 44 2.65 2.50 6.80
N MET A 45 1.84 1.82 7.59
CA MET A 45 1.63 0.39 7.43
C MET A 45 0.33 0.20 6.65
N VAL A 46 0.45 -0.33 5.44
CA VAL A 46 -0.66 -0.48 4.48
C VAL A 46 -0.90 -1.95 4.18
N PHE A 47 -2.16 -2.34 4.13
CA PHE A 47 -2.60 -3.71 3.87
C PHE A 47 -3.57 -3.77 2.70
N LEU A 48 -3.43 -4.80 1.86
CA LEU A 48 -4.34 -5.01 0.73
C LEU A 48 -5.52 -5.87 1.15
N TRP A 49 -6.66 -5.25 1.42
CA TRP A 49 -7.84 -5.89 1.99
C TRP A 49 -9.05 -5.73 1.06
N PRO A 50 -10.08 -6.59 1.15
CA PRO A 50 -11.37 -6.29 0.54
C PRO A 50 -11.90 -4.95 1.06
N GLU A 51 -12.49 -4.14 0.18
CA GLU A 51 -12.99 -2.81 0.53
C GLU A 51 -14.02 -2.86 1.67
N GLU A 52 -14.82 -3.92 1.73
CA GLU A 52 -15.86 -4.10 2.76
C GLU A 52 -15.38 -4.86 4.01
N ALA A 53 -14.14 -5.34 4.04
CA ALA A 53 -13.63 -6.11 5.18
C ALA A 53 -13.46 -5.24 6.44
N ASP A 54 -13.86 -5.80 7.59
CA ASP A 54 -13.68 -5.22 8.91
C ASP A 54 -12.21 -5.31 9.33
N PRO A 55 -11.56 -4.17 9.62
CA PRO A 55 -10.16 -4.12 9.97
C PRO A 55 -9.80 -4.79 11.31
N SER A 56 -10.77 -4.93 12.21
CA SER A 56 -10.59 -5.62 13.48
C SER A 56 -10.51 -7.15 13.33
N ARG A 57 -10.76 -7.67 12.12
CA ARG A 57 -10.77 -9.10 11.79
C ARG A 57 -9.78 -9.40 10.65
N PRO A 58 -8.47 -9.16 10.87
CA PRO A 58 -7.42 -9.24 9.84
C PRO A 58 -7.19 -10.68 9.34
N ASP A 59 -7.74 -11.67 10.01
CA ASP A 59 -7.71 -13.10 9.69
C ASP A 59 -8.79 -13.52 8.67
N GLU A 60 -9.86 -12.74 8.52
CA GLU A 60 -10.96 -13.05 7.60
C GLU A 60 -10.69 -12.64 6.15
N ALA A 61 -9.66 -11.82 5.93
CA ALA A 61 -9.22 -11.39 4.62
C ALA A 61 -7.74 -11.75 4.45
N ASP A 62 -7.34 -12.17 3.25
CA ASP A 62 -5.99 -12.63 2.90
C ASP A 62 -4.91 -11.51 2.91
N GLY A 63 -5.15 -10.48 3.71
CA GLY A 63 -4.60 -9.17 3.56
C GLY A 63 -3.42 -8.85 4.48
N PHE A 64 -3.25 -9.59 5.58
CA PHE A 64 -2.07 -9.46 6.43
C PHE A 64 -0.77 -9.84 5.68
N TYR A 65 -0.82 -10.89 4.84
CA TYR A 65 0.33 -11.37 4.05
C TYR A 65 0.67 -10.48 2.83
N SER A 66 -0.28 -9.63 2.43
CA SER A 66 -0.12 -8.67 1.33
C SER A 66 0.16 -7.25 1.82
N GLY A 67 0.55 -7.10 3.09
CA GLY A 67 0.88 -5.81 3.69
C GLY A 67 2.30 -5.31 3.40
N PHE A 68 2.46 -4.00 3.42
CA PHE A 68 3.71 -3.29 3.23
C PHE A 68 3.83 -2.13 4.23
N VAL A 69 5.06 -1.84 4.66
CA VAL A 69 5.42 -0.54 5.21
C VAL A 69 5.82 0.35 4.04
N LEU A 70 5.07 1.42 3.82
CA LEU A 70 5.35 2.47 2.85
C LEU A 70 6.01 3.64 3.56
N GLU A 71 7.19 4.03 3.11
CA GLU A 71 7.87 5.24 3.58
C GLU A 71 8.01 6.24 2.45
N LEU A 72 7.74 7.50 2.75
CA LEU A 72 7.95 8.63 1.85
C LEU A 72 8.89 9.62 2.55
N VAL A 73 9.97 10.00 1.87
CA VAL A 73 11.03 10.83 2.44
C VAL A 73 11.36 11.95 1.47
N ALA A 74 11.24 13.19 1.93
CA ALA A 74 11.77 14.33 1.17
C ALA A 74 13.29 14.34 1.21
N ILE A 75 13.89 14.39 0.04
CA ILE A 75 15.32 14.58 -0.16
C ILE A 75 15.55 15.79 -1.07
N GLU A 76 16.81 16.19 -1.26
CA GLU A 76 17.12 17.33 -2.11
C GLU A 76 16.65 17.08 -3.55
N GLY A 77 15.72 17.92 -4.02
CA GLY A 77 15.19 17.89 -5.38
C GLY A 77 14.21 16.74 -5.72
N ALA A 78 13.91 15.85 -4.77
CA ALA A 78 13.07 14.68 -5.04
C ALA A 78 12.37 14.13 -3.78
N ILE A 79 11.46 13.19 -3.99
CA ILE A 79 10.87 12.36 -2.95
C ILE A 79 11.35 10.93 -3.17
N LYS A 80 11.98 10.34 -2.15
CA LYS A 80 12.28 8.91 -2.09
C LYS A 80 11.07 8.18 -1.54
N TRP A 81 10.68 7.10 -2.18
CA TRP A 81 9.69 6.15 -1.66
C TRP A 81 10.36 4.80 -1.40
N VAL A 82 9.94 4.15 -0.32
CA VAL A 82 10.45 2.84 0.11
C VAL A 82 9.28 1.95 0.47
N ILE A 83 9.31 0.72 -0.01
CA ILE A 83 8.32 -0.32 0.26
C ILE A 83 9.05 -1.47 0.93
N GLN A 84 8.68 -1.78 2.17
CA GLN A 84 9.14 -2.95 2.89
C GLN A 84 7.96 -3.89 3.10
N PRO A 85 7.97 -5.10 2.53
CA PRO A 85 6.89 -6.02 2.80
C PRO A 85 6.84 -6.45 4.27
N VAL A 86 5.63 -6.52 4.82
CA VAL A 86 5.40 -7.02 6.19
C VAL A 86 5.78 -8.50 6.24
N GLY A 87 6.56 -8.88 7.26
CA GLY A 87 7.08 -10.23 7.42
C GLY A 87 8.17 -10.64 6.42
N GLY A 88 8.56 -9.76 5.49
CA GLY A 88 9.66 -9.99 4.55
C GLY A 88 11.02 -9.62 5.14
N ASP A 89 12.09 -10.21 4.61
CA ASP A 89 13.47 -9.80 4.92
C ASP A 89 13.74 -8.35 4.42
N LYS A 90 14.73 -7.68 5.02
CA LYS A 90 15.21 -6.35 4.62
C LYS A 90 15.69 -6.32 3.17
N SER A 91 16.17 -7.45 2.65
CA SER A 91 16.57 -7.59 1.24
C SER A 91 15.40 -7.49 0.26
N ALA A 92 14.16 -7.71 0.71
CA ALA A 92 12.95 -7.56 -0.10
C ALA A 92 12.44 -6.11 -0.19
N ARG A 93 13.19 -5.16 0.40
CA ARG A 93 12.91 -3.73 0.29
C ARG A 93 13.05 -3.28 -1.16
N VAL A 94 12.05 -2.54 -1.63
CA VAL A 94 12.08 -1.87 -2.92
C VAL A 94 12.04 -0.37 -2.70
N GLU A 95 12.80 0.39 -3.47
CA GLU A 95 12.84 1.84 -3.38
C GLU A 95 12.88 2.50 -4.76
N GLY A 96 12.47 3.75 -4.80
CA GLY A 96 12.57 4.58 -5.99
C GLY A 96 12.51 6.07 -5.66
N LEU A 97 12.65 6.88 -6.70
CA LEU A 97 12.66 8.34 -6.63
C LEU A 97 11.60 8.92 -7.56
N ALA A 98 11.01 10.04 -7.17
CA ALA A 98 10.14 10.83 -8.02
C ALA A 98 10.33 12.33 -7.77
N PRO A 99 10.07 13.19 -8.77
CA PRO A 99 10.32 14.63 -8.65
C PRO A 99 9.35 15.35 -7.71
N VAL A 100 8.16 14.80 -7.47
CA VAL A 100 7.12 15.40 -6.61
C VAL A 100 6.36 14.32 -5.82
N GLY A 101 5.76 14.72 -4.70
CA GLY A 101 5.03 13.82 -3.79
C GLY A 101 3.98 12.97 -4.48
N ARG A 102 3.09 13.57 -5.29
CA ARG A 102 2.08 12.83 -6.05
C ARG A 102 2.68 11.72 -6.93
N LYS A 103 3.77 12.01 -7.64
CA LYS A 103 4.46 11.02 -8.49
C LYS A 103 5.14 9.92 -7.68
N ALA A 104 5.65 10.24 -6.48
CA ALA A 104 6.19 9.24 -5.57
C ALA A 104 5.10 8.29 -5.07
N VAL A 105 3.95 8.84 -4.66
CA VAL A 105 2.79 8.06 -4.22
C VAL A 105 2.27 7.17 -5.34
N GLU A 106 2.04 7.72 -6.55
CA GLU A 106 1.60 6.95 -7.72
C GLU A 106 2.56 5.78 -8.02
N ALA A 107 3.88 6.04 -8.03
CA ALA A 107 4.88 5.02 -8.29
C ALA A 107 4.94 3.95 -7.18
N ALA A 108 4.86 4.36 -5.92
CA ALA A 108 4.88 3.44 -4.79
C ALA A 108 3.64 2.54 -4.77
N MET A 109 2.44 3.11 -4.92
CA MET A 109 1.18 2.36 -4.98
C MET A 109 1.17 1.34 -6.13
N ALA A 110 1.58 1.77 -7.34
CA ALA A 110 1.69 0.86 -8.48
C ALA A 110 2.68 -0.28 -8.23
N LYS A 111 3.79 -0.02 -7.53
CA LYS A 111 4.75 -1.06 -7.17
C LYS A 111 4.21 -2.02 -6.10
N MET A 112 3.44 -1.52 -5.13
CA MET A 112 2.76 -2.38 -4.15
C MET A 112 1.73 -3.29 -4.82
N ASP A 113 0.97 -2.78 -5.80
CA ASP A 113 0.03 -3.59 -6.60
C ASP A 113 0.73 -4.72 -7.36
N GLU A 114 1.85 -4.41 -8.03
CA GLU A 114 2.68 -5.39 -8.74
C GLU A 114 3.17 -6.49 -7.79
N LEU A 115 3.73 -6.10 -6.64
CA LEU A 115 4.25 -7.03 -5.63
C LEU A 115 3.14 -7.91 -5.03
N ALA A 116 1.98 -7.32 -4.73
CA ALA A 116 0.84 -8.04 -4.22
C ALA A 116 0.24 -9.03 -5.25
N ALA A 117 0.23 -8.66 -6.53
CA ALA A 117 -0.18 -9.56 -7.61
C ALA A 117 0.80 -10.74 -7.75
N ALA A 118 2.11 -10.49 -7.72
CA ALA A 118 3.13 -11.53 -7.80
C ALA A 118 3.04 -12.53 -6.63
N ARG A 119 2.84 -12.05 -5.40
CA ARG A 119 2.65 -12.90 -4.21
C ARG A 119 1.43 -13.79 -4.30
N ARG A 120 0.30 -13.23 -4.76
CA ARG A 120 -0.94 -14.00 -4.94
C ARG A 120 -0.80 -15.06 -6.03
N ALA A 121 -0.03 -14.80 -7.08
CA ALA A 121 0.24 -15.78 -8.13
C ALA A 121 1.06 -16.98 -7.60
N ILE A 122 2.08 -16.73 -6.76
CA ILE A 122 2.90 -17.80 -6.15
C ILE A 122 2.04 -18.70 -5.25
N ARG A 123 1.10 -18.13 -4.46
CA ARG A 123 0.28 -18.90 -3.51
C ARG A 123 -0.78 -19.80 -4.17
N ARG A 124 -1.14 -19.53 -5.42
CA ARG A 124 -2.11 -20.33 -6.17
C ARG A 124 -1.50 -21.58 -6.82
N GLN A 125 -0.18 -21.78 -6.69
CA GLN A 125 0.55 -22.97 -7.13
C GLN A 125 0.79 -23.91 -5.96
#